data_AF-A0A372F0S0-F1
#
_entry.id   AF-A0A372F0S0-F1
#
_cell.length_a   1.000
_cell.length_b   1.000
_cell.length_c   1.000
_cell.angle_alpha   90.00
_cell.angle_beta   90.00
_cell.angle_gamma   90.00
#
_symmetry.space_group_name_H-M   'P 1'
#
loop_
_entity.id
_entity.type
_entity.pdbx_description
1 polymer ?
#
loop_
_entity_poly.entity_id
_entity_poly.type
_entity_poly.pdbx_seq_one_letter_code
_entity_poly.pdbx_strand_id
1 'polypeptide(L)'
;MNTYNGKSSQNTKNKKLKTYITIQTTTYKSFLCLFDRNGILEDFEFGDTGYKKEGYVDEKIFNGLHTVGDILDFEYDSDEPIVFNAKIDQLEIKFIGRQFRVYGENFRLRILINKIVELNAYNPDTYVYSKIQPMHDSR
;
A
#
# COMPACT_ATOMS: atom_id res chain seq x y z
N MET A 1 24.82 54.89 -12.01
CA MET A 1 25.22 54.19 -10.77
C MET A 1 23.98 53.96 -9.91
N ASN A 2 23.43 52.75 -9.88
CA ASN A 2 23.24 51.95 -8.67
C ASN A 2 22.49 50.66 -9.05
N THR A 3 23.18 49.56 -8.81
CA THR A 3 22.75 48.17 -8.86
C THR A 3 21.69 47.87 -7.80
N TYR A 4 20.68 47.06 -8.13
CA TYR A 4 20.19 46.04 -7.18
C TYR A 4 19.84 44.74 -7.93
N ASN A 5 20.68 43.75 -7.66
CA ASN A 5 20.53 42.34 -7.98
C ASN A 5 19.68 41.72 -6.86
N GLY A 6 18.62 40.97 -7.20
CA GLY A 6 17.63 40.51 -6.22
C GLY A 6 17.09 39.10 -6.51
N LYS A 7 18.01 38.13 -6.59
CA LYS A 7 17.87 36.70 -6.27
C LYS A 7 16.53 36.01 -6.59
N SER A 8 16.63 35.17 -7.62
CA SER A 8 15.96 33.87 -7.79
C SER A 8 15.55 33.19 -6.47
N SER A 9 14.25 33.15 -6.19
CA SER A 9 13.69 32.25 -5.19
C SER A 9 13.46 30.90 -5.87
N GLN A 10 14.46 30.01 -5.78
CA GLN A 10 14.28 28.61 -6.12
C GLN A 10 13.23 28.02 -5.18
N ASN A 11 12.00 27.91 -5.67
CA ASN A 11 10.93 27.16 -5.03
C ASN A 11 11.14 25.67 -5.35
N THR A 12 12.25 25.10 -4.89
CA THR A 12 12.43 23.65 -4.83
C THR A 12 11.56 23.14 -3.69
N LYS A 13 10.26 23.00 -3.95
CA LYS A 13 9.44 22.00 -3.25
C LYS A 13 10.23 20.71 -3.36
N ASN A 14 10.86 20.30 -2.26
CA ASN A 14 11.48 18.98 -2.12
C ASN A 14 10.39 17.97 -2.48
N LYS A 15 10.38 17.55 -3.75
CA LYS A 15 9.51 16.50 -4.24
C LYS A 15 10.01 15.26 -3.55
N LYS A 16 9.40 14.94 -2.40
CA LYS A 16 9.75 13.78 -1.60
C LYS A 16 9.71 12.60 -2.55
N LEU A 17 10.89 12.02 -2.83
CA LEU A 17 11.00 10.85 -3.68
C LEU A 17 10.14 9.77 -3.02
N LYS A 18 8.97 9.51 -3.58
CA LYS A 18 8.17 8.36 -3.18
C LYS A 18 9.02 7.14 -3.53
N THR A 19 9.18 6.24 -2.59
CA THR A 19 9.79 4.93 -2.82
C THR A 19 8.72 3.88 -2.63
N TYR A 20 8.99 2.67 -3.10
CA TYR A 20 8.07 1.56 -2.95
C TYR A 20 8.79 0.24 -2.72
N ILE A 21 8.03 -0.72 -2.23
CA ILE A 21 8.34 -2.15 -2.28
C ILE A 21 7.17 -2.87 -2.94
N THR A 22 7.42 -4.07 -3.42
CA THR A 22 6.40 -5.03 -3.81
C THR A 22 6.39 -6.17 -2.82
N ILE A 23 5.19 -6.63 -2.46
CA ILE A 23 4.94 -7.74 -1.55
C ILE A 23 3.98 -8.71 -2.24
N GLN A 24 4.31 -9.98 -2.21
CA GLN A 24 3.48 -11.07 -2.68
C GLN A 24 3.20 -12.01 -1.50
N THR A 25 1.95 -12.43 -1.39
CA THR A 25 1.43 -13.38 -0.40
C THR A 25 0.20 -14.08 -0.97
N THR A 26 -0.42 -14.98 -0.22
CA THR A 26 -1.49 -15.85 -0.70
C THR A 26 -2.84 -15.15 -0.87
N THR A 27 -3.22 -14.28 0.06
CA THR A 27 -4.52 -13.59 0.06
C THR A 27 -4.37 -12.13 0.47
N TYR A 28 -5.38 -11.31 0.19
CA TYR A 28 -5.35 -9.93 0.66
C TYR A 28 -5.38 -9.83 2.19
N LYS A 29 -6.06 -10.76 2.89
CA LYS A 29 -6.01 -10.80 4.36
C LYS A 29 -4.63 -11.15 4.89
N SER A 30 -3.94 -12.11 4.27
CA SER A 30 -2.53 -12.39 4.60
C SER A 30 -1.70 -11.11 4.48
N PHE A 31 -1.93 -10.28 3.46
CA PHE A 31 -1.27 -8.98 3.34
C PHE A 31 -1.65 -8.01 4.47
N LEU A 32 -2.94 -7.94 4.85
CA LEU A 32 -3.42 -7.07 5.93
C LEU A 32 -2.86 -7.42 7.32
N CYS A 33 -2.47 -8.68 7.57
CA CYS A 33 -1.77 -9.08 8.80
C CYS A 33 -0.43 -8.35 9.02
N LEU A 34 0.12 -7.72 7.98
CA LEU A 34 1.31 -6.88 8.10
C LEU A 34 1.05 -5.53 8.81
N PHE A 35 -0.20 -5.15 9.05
CA PHE A 35 -0.55 -3.87 9.68
C PHE A 35 -1.07 -4.05 11.11
N ASP A 36 -1.20 -2.95 11.86
CA ASP A 36 -1.89 -2.98 13.15
C ASP A 36 -3.38 -3.23 12.92
N ARG A 37 -4.00 -4.07 13.74
CA ARG A 37 -5.45 -4.35 13.66
C ARG A 37 -6.30 -3.08 13.85
N ASN A 38 -5.80 -2.10 14.61
CA ASN A 38 -6.47 -0.81 14.78
C ASN A 38 -6.15 0.20 13.67
N GLY A 39 -5.29 -0.18 12.71
CA GLY A 39 -4.95 0.65 11.55
C GLY A 39 -6.19 0.93 10.72
N ILE A 40 -6.40 2.20 10.34
CA ILE A 40 -7.55 2.63 9.54
C ILE A 40 -7.21 2.49 8.06
N LEU A 41 -8.10 1.88 7.28
CA LEU A 41 -8.06 1.85 5.82
C LEU A 41 -8.75 3.10 5.29
N GLU A 42 -7.96 4.07 4.86
CA GLU A 42 -8.42 5.24 4.12
C GLU A 42 -8.45 4.95 2.61
N ASP A 43 -9.33 5.62 1.87
CA ASP A 43 -9.45 5.50 0.40
C ASP A 43 -9.51 4.03 -0.07
N PHE A 44 -10.26 3.20 0.67
CA PHE A 44 -10.32 1.76 0.45
C PHE A 44 -11.18 1.41 -0.75
N GLU A 45 -10.56 0.82 -1.76
CA GLU A 45 -11.22 0.24 -2.93
C GLU A 45 -10.84 -1.24 -3.02
N PHE A 46 -11.83 -2.11 -3.21
CA PHE A 46 -11.62 -3.55 -3.36
C PHE A 46 -12.49 -4.11 -4.49
N GLY A 47 -11.95 -5.05 -5.25
CA GLY A 47 -12.73 -5.83 -6.21
C GLY A 47 -12.01 -7.11 -6.59
N ASP A 48 -12.74 -8.21 -6.67
CA ASP A 48 -12.25 -9.58 -6.91
C ASP A 48 -12.73 -10.17 -8.25
N THR A 49 -13.74 -9.58 -8.90
CA THR A 49 -14.25 -10.09 -10.19
C THR A 49 -13.86 -9.22 -11.39
N GLY A 50 -13.57 -9.87 -12.52
CA GLY A 50 -13.09 -9.22 -13.75
C GLY A 50 -14.16 -8.47 -14.55
N TYR A 51 -15.39 -8.45 -14.06
CA TYR A 51 -16.54 -7.93 -14.80
C TYR A 51 -16.93 -6.53 -14.33
N LYS A 52 -16.53 -5.53 -15.13
CA LYS A 52 -16.88 -4.10 -14.96
C LYS A 52 -18.39 -3.79 -14.90
N LYS A 53 -19.28 -4.71 -15.25
CA LYS A 53 -20.73 -4.46 -15.39
C LYS A 53 -21.61 -5.07 -14.29
N GLU A 54 -21.15 -6.09 -13.56
CA GLU A 54 -21.99 -6.82 -12.59
C GLU A 54 -21.25 -7.28 -11.33
N GLY A 55 -19.92 -7.12 -11.26
CA GLY A 55 -19.12 -7.69 -10.17
C GLY A 55 -18.10 -6.72 -9.58
N TYR A 56 -18.49 -5.45 -9.42
CA TYR A 56 -17.98 -4.74 -8.27
C TYR A 56 -18.57 -5.45 -7.05
N VAL A 57 -17.73 -6.13 -6.28
CA VAL A 57 -17.92 -6.15 -4.83
C VAL A 57 -17.82 -4.69 -4.42
N ASP A 58 -18.95 -4.01 -4.57
CA ASP A 58 -19.15 -2.59 -4.33
C ASP A 58 -18.65 -2.32 -2.91
N GLU A 59 -18.05 -1.17 -2.65
CA GLU A 59 -17.57 -0.72 -1.33
C GLU A 59 -18.57 -1.06 -0.20
N LYS A 60 -19.85 -1.20 -0.57
CA LYS A 60 -20.97 -1.83 0.16
C LYS A 60 -20.66 -3.12 0.93
N ILE A 61 -19.84 -4.06 0.43
CA ILE A 61 -19.54 -5.31 1.17
C ILE A 61 -18.75 -5.00 2.43
N PHE A 62 -17.89 -3.99 2.37
CA PHE A 62 -17.10 -3.53 3.49
C PHE A 62 -17.65 -2.24 4.11
N ASN A 63 -18.92 -1.91 3.84
CA ASN A 63 -19.52 -0.67 4.33
C ASN A 63 -19.52 -0.63 5.86
N GLY A 64 -18.81 0.36 6.41
CA GLY A 64 -18.62 0.50 7.85
C GLY A 64 -17.41 -0.25 8.42
N LEU A 65 -16.73 -1.10 7.63
CA LEU A 65 -15.48 -1.74 8.04
C LEU A 65 -14.32 -0.82 7.66
N HIS A 66 -13.70 -0.21 8.66
CA HIS A 66 -12.66 0.81 8.45
C HIS A 66 -11.34 0.44 9.10
N THR A 67 -11.30 -0.54 10.00
CA THR A 67 -10.05 -0.99 10.60
C THR A 67 -9.55 -2.28 9.95
N VAL A 68 -8.25 -2.51 9.99
CA VAL A 68 -7.63 -3.77 9.56
C VAL A 68 -8.26 -4.95 10.28
N GLY A 69 -8.55 -4.82 11.58
CA GLY A 69 -9.20 -5.84 12.40
C GLY A 69 -10.59 -6.20 11.88
N ASP A 70 -11.42 -5.19 11.59
CA ASP A 70 -12.78 -5.40 11.05
C ASP A 70 -12.75 -6.23 9.76
N ILE A 71 -11.81 -5.91 8.87
CA ILE A 71 -11.64 -6.62 7.59
C ILE A 71 -11.11 -8.04 7.80
N LEU A 72 -10.15 -8.24 8.72
CA LEU A 72 -9.61 -9.56 9.03
C LEU A 72 -10.67 -10.48 9.63
N ASP A 73 -11.59 -9.95 10.44
CA ASP A 73 -12.64 -10.71 11.12
C ASP A 73 -13.87 -10.98 10.25
N PHE A 74 -14.05 -10.22 9.17
CA PHE A 74 -15.10 -10.47 8.18
C PHE A 74 -14.90 -11.83 7.52
N GLU A 75 -15.95 -12.58 7.14
CA GLU A 75 -15.77 -13.97 6.66
C GLU A 75 -15.11 -14.07 5.28
N TYR A 76 -15.30 -13.08 4.43
CA TYR A 76 -14.85 -13.12 3.05
C TYR A 76 -13.33 -12.93 2.92
N ASP A 77 -12.63 -13.86 2.26
CA ASP A 77 -11.22 -13.75 1.87
C ASP A 77 -11.06 -14.05 0.37
N SER A 78 -10.12 -13.38 -0.30
CA SER A 78 -9.84 -13.50 -1.73
C SER A 78 -8.35 -13.68 -1.96
N ASP A 79 -7.99 -14.69 -2.74
CA ASP A 79 -6.62 -15.00 -3.16
C ASP A 79 -6.18 -14.18 -4.39
N GLU A 80 -7.12 -13.81 -5.25
CA GLU A 80 -6.84 -13.03 -6.46
C GLU A 80 -7.68 -11.74 -6.56
N PRO A 81 -7.48 -10.74 -5.67
CA PRO A 81 -8.14 -9.45 -5.86
C PRO A 81 -7.72 -8.86 -7.22
N ILE A 82 -8.65 -8.28 -7.95
CA ILE A 82 -8.37 -7.57 -9.20
C ILE A 82 -8.01 -6.12 -8.93
N VAL A 83 -8.65 -5.53 -7.93
CA VAL A 83 -8.40 -4.18 -7.44
C VAL A 83 -8.25 -4.24 -5.93
N PHE A 84 -7.19 -3.61 -5.44
CA PHE A 84 -7.05 -3.23 -4.04
C PHE A 84 -6.29 -1.92 -4.02
N ASN A 85 -6.93 -0.86 -3.51
CA ASN A 85 -6.28 0.39 -3.18
C ASN A 85 -6.64 0.73 -1.73
N ALA A 86 -5.66 1.17 -0.96
CA ALA A 86 -5.90 1.65 0.40
C ALA A 86 -4.75 2.54 0.84
N LYS A 87 -4.98 3.30 1.90
CA LYS A 87 -3.93 3.94 2.67
C LYS A 87 -4.03 3.52 4.13
N ILE A 88 -2.91 3.01 4.65
CA ILE A 88 -2.78 2.50 6.03
C ILE A 88 -1.46 3.04 6.60
N ASP A 89 -1.48 3.67 7.78
CA ASP A 89 -0.28 4.19 8.46
C ASP A 89 0.64 5.07 7.58
N GLN A 90 0.03 5.92 6.74
CA GLN A 90 0.71 6.79 5.76
C GLN A 90 1.42 6.04 4.62
N LEU A 91 1.14 4.75 4.44
CA LEU A 91 1.55 3.96 3.30
C LEU A 91 0.38 3.89 2.30
N GLU A 92 0.67 4.18 1.03
CA GLU A 92 -0.28 4.00 -0.07
C GLU A 92 -0.07 2.61 -0.66
N ILE A 93 -1.13 1.84 -0.83
CA ILE A 93 -1.07 0.44 -1.26
C ILE A 93 -1.89 0.29 -2.53
N LYS A 94 -1.31 -0.40 -3.52
CA LYS A 94 -2.00 -0.75 -4.77
C LYS A 94 -1.71 -2.19 -5.14
N PHE A 95 -2.72 -2.93 -5.57
CA PHE A 95 -2.51 -4.25 -6.15
C PHE A 95 -2.26 -4.17 -7.66
N ILE A 96 -1.12 -4.70 -8.11
CA ILE A 96 -0.66 -4.64 -9.50
C ILE A 96 -0.05 -5.97 -9.88
N GLY A 97 -0.60 -6.65 -10.89
CA GLY A 97 0.02 -7.84 -11.48
C GLY A 97 0.30 -8.96 -10.46
N ARG A 98 -0.66 -9.21 -9.54
CA ARG A 98 -0.58 -10.19 -8.43
C ARG A 98 0.30 -9.81 -7.25
N GLN A 99 0.67 -8.54 -7.12
CA GLN A 99 1.51 -8.06 -6.02
C GLN A 99 0.94 -6.79 -5.40
N PHE A 100 1.08 -6.67 -4.09
CA PHE A 100 0.83 -5.43 -3.37
C PHE A 100 2.05 -4.53 -3.50
N ARG A 101 1.90 -3.42 -4.22
CA ARG A 101 2.89 -2.36 -4.25
C ARG A 101 2.59 -1.36 -3.14
N VAL A 102 3.54 -1.22 -2.22
CA VAL A 102 3.42 -0.35 -1.05
C VAL A 102 4.36 0.83 -1.21
N TYR A 103 3.79 2.02 -1.23
CA TYR A 103 4.48 3.30 -1.42
C TYR A 103 4.56 4.05 -0.11
N GLY A 104 5.69 4.69 0.14
CA GLY A 104 5.85 5.48 1.35
C GLY A 104 7.24 6.03 1.55
N GLU A 105 7.51 6.44 2.78
CA GLU A 105 8.84 6.87 3.19
C GLU A 105 9.74 5.66 3.45
N ASN A 106 11.02 5.78 3.11
CA ASN A 106 12.00 4.69 3.28
C ASN A 106 11.99 4.08 4.69
N PHE A 107 11.86 4.89 5.74
CA PHE A 107 11.87 4.36 7.10
C PHE A 107 10.61 3.53 7.40
N ARG A 108 9.43 3.92 6.89
CA ARG A 108 8.18 3.17 7.04
C ARG A 108 8.24 1.85 6.27
N LEU A 109 8.76 1.89 5.04
CA LEU A 109 8.96 0.68 4.24
C LEU A 109 9.96 -0.28 4.89
N ARG A 110 11.01 0.22 5.56
CA ARG A 110 11.94 -0.61 6.34
C ARG A 110 11.27 -1.29 7.54
N ILE A 111 10.40 -0.58 8.26
CA ILE A 111 9.62 -1.18 9.36
C ILE A 111 8.77 -2.34 8.83
N LEU A 112 8.09 -2.14 7.69
CA LEU A 112 7.27 -3.17 7.06
C LEU A 112 8.11 -4.38 6.62
N ILE A 113 9.28 -4.16 6.00
CA ILE A 113 10.23 -5.24 5.66
C ILE A 113 10.67 -6.01 6.91
N ASN A 114 11.00 -5.32 8.00
CA ASN A 114 11.43 -5.98 9.23
C ASN A 114 10.32 -6.89 9.78
N LYS A 115 9.06 -6.43 9.77
CA LYS A 115 7.90 -7.24 10.17
C LYS A 115 7.72 -8.46 9.25
N ILE A 116 7.94 -8.32 7.95
CA ILE A 116 7.93 -9.45 7.01
C ILE A 116 9.04 -10.46 7.36
N VAL A 117 10.26 -9.99 7.61
CA VAL A 117 11.40 -10.85 7.98
C VAL A 117 11.10 -11.62 9.27
N GLU A 118 10.54 -10.94 10.27
CA GLU A 118 10.13 -11.55 11.53
C GLU A 118 9.07 -12.63 11.31
N LEU A 119 7.99 -12.34 10.57
CA LEU A 119 6.93 -13.30 10.28
C LEU A 119 7.43 -14.50 9.47
N ASN A 120 8.29 -14.27 8.47
CA ASN A 120 8.90 -15.34 7.68
C ASN A 120 9.86 -16.21 8.50
N ALA A 121 10.44 -15.71 9.60
CA ALA A 121 11.28 -16.53 10.48
C ALA A 121 10.46 -17.60 11.22
N TYR A 122 9.18 -17.32 11.50
CA TYR A 122 8.25 -18.27 12.12
C TYR A 122 7.53 -19.15 11.10
N ASN A 123 7.17 -18.58 9.95
CA ASN A 123 6.53 -19.30 8.85
C ASN A 123 7.23 -18.98 7.53
N PRO A 124 8.26 -19.78 7.14
CA PRO A 124 9.05 -19.53 5.95
C PRO A 124 8.20 -19.35 4.69
N ASP A 125 8.66 -18.48 3.81
CA ASP A 125 8.06 -18.22 2.49
C ASP A 125 6.61 -17.68 2.48
N THR A 126 6.09 -17.23 3.63
CA THR A 126 4.74 -16.62 3.71
C THR A 126 4.63 -15.33 2.88
N TYR A 127 5.69 -14.54 2.87
CA TYR A 127 5.77 -13.28 2.12
C TYR A 127 7.03 -13.25 1.26
N VAL A 128 6.87 -12.95 -0.02
CA VAL A 128 7.98 -12.58 -0.92
C VAL A 128 7.95 -11.06 -1.09
N TYR A 129 9.09 -10.39 -0.92
CA TYR A 129 9.16 -8.94 -1.04
C TYR A 129 10.40 -8.47 -1.81
N SER A 130 10.31 -7.29 -2.42
CA SER A 130 11.43 -6.67 -3.13
C SER A 130 12.21 -5.69 -2.25
N LYS A 131 13.43 -5.34 -2.70
CA LYS A 131 14.19 -4.23 -2.12
C LYS A 131 13.44 -2.91 -2.35
N ILE A 132 13.68 -1.92 -1.50
CA ILE A 132 13.14 -0.57 -1.69
C ILE A 132 13.62 0.00 -3.04
N GLN A 133 12.66 0.44 -3.85
CA GLN A 133 12.87 0.99 -5.19
C GLN A 133 12.44 2.47 -5.24
N PRO A 134 13.15 3.32 -5.99
CA PRO A 134 12.68 4.67 -6.28
C PRO A 134 11.44 4.62 -7.19
N MET A 135 10.46 5.47 -6.92
CA MET A 135 9.37 5.71 -7.87
C MET A 135 9.90 6.65 -8.96
N HIS A 136 10.13 6.10 -10.15
CA HIS A 136 10.38 6.91 -11.32
C HIS A 136 9.03 7.42 -11.82
N ASP A 137 8.81 8.73 -11.76
CA ASP A 137 7.68 9.34 -12.46
C ASP A 137 7.88 9.08 -13.96
N SER A 138 7.15 8.13 -14.52
CA SER A 138 6.93 8.05 -15.95
C SER A 138 6.17 9.32 -16.34
N ARG A 139 6.90 10.31 -16.85
CA ARG A 139 6.34 11.52 -17.46
C ARG A 139 5.57 11.17 -18.72
#